data_AF-A0A854QCH2-F1
#
_entry.id   AF-A0A854QCH2-F1
#
_cell.length_a   1.000
_cell.length_b   1.000
_cell.length_c   1.000
_cell.angle_alpha   90.00
_cell.angle_beta   90.00
_cell.angle_gamma   90.00
#
_symmetry.space_group_name_H-M   'P 1'
#
loop_
_entity.id
_entity.type
_entity.pdbx_description
1 polymer ?
#
loop_
_entity_poly.entity_id
_entity_poly.type
_entity_poly.pdbx_seq_one_letter_code
_entity_poly.pdbx_strand_id
1 'polypeptide(L)'
;MPFGFTHSPLVALANSAICSFFRQIEVYGAENVPTEGPIIFACTHANMAVDPALLSNTVPHGHLMHYWVKDSLFKNPAVGWMLRNAGNIAVDRTTRNNQMLFRGTFEALALGECIGVFPEGTSHTEPHLIPLKDGTSWAALEYVRYLRGTEENKGAKKGRKAVIVPVGIAYVDKTKYRSRVVVHYRKPITMEQFESEFLSDEPGADKTAVKNLTKAITLEFRKMTVNCPDWDTAFAAQMARELLWERESNLSLADYVQVSQTLVDLFCTPNSKIENLKTLLATYQRLLTSSRLSNAALVGLKLPRQLNPDSVTSLPSRFSTLWLLIKDSIACLIRLPFFIVPMLLHIPIYIVGILGARLVEDELETQAQMKIVFGLLLSFLTYPVLFFSLWAVFRNWTLGTMMAAGAVWLLGRYHSALIDENYDAMKRLVAAWRLVVGVWLPRDFEMPLPSFVAQYSLFAPDPPKIAGLPPTTPPEKYQKPKRLSSRVLVKHILRVRAQAARELAELLLELENGEEVVAQTWLAEEFGGKVLQQSQQDGVEEQLTGWVKQGGTRSGREVIQYLKSKGARLGFIAGEVDGVNASGLDTEME
;
A
#
# COMPACT_ATOMS: atom_id res chain seq x y z
N MET A 1 -12.35 18.52 -22.85
CA MET A 1 -11.73 17.97 -24.09
C MET A 1 -12.38 16.62 -24.35
N PRO A 2 -12.80 16.26 -25.57
CA PRO A 2 -13.60 15.06 -25.74
C PRO A 2 -12.77 13.80 -25.46
N PHE A 3 -13.28 12.95 -24.57
CA PHE A 3 -12.81 11.57 -24.44
C PHE A 3 -13.02 10.84 -25.78
N GLY A 4 -12.02 10.05 -26.18
CA GLY A 4 -12.10 9.27 -27.40
C GLY A 4 -13.08 8.10 -27.28
N PHE A 5 -13.50 7.53 -28.42
CA PHE A 5 -14.43 6.39 -28.44
C PHE A 5 -13.87 5.13 -27.75
N THR A 6 -12.55 5.04 -27.58
CA THR A 6 -11.90 3.94 -26.84
C THR A 6 -11.81 4.17 -25.33
N HIS A 7 -12.16 5.36 -24.83
CA HIS A 7 -12.07 5.67 -23.39
C HIS A 7 -12.89 4.69 -22.53
N SER A 8 -14.18 4.55 -22.80
CA SER A 8 -15.04 3.67 -21.99
C SER A 8 -14.61 2.19 -22.02
N PRO A 9 -14.23 1.61 -23.19
CA PRO A 9 -13.60 0.29 -23.22
C PRO A 9 -12.29 0.19 -22.42
N LEU A 10 -11.43 1.21 -22.48
CA LEU A 10 -10.16 1.23 -21.73
C LEU A 10 -10.40 1.28 -20.22
N VAL A 11 -11.35 2.09 -19.76
CA VAL A 11 -11.73 2.15 -18.34
C VAL A 11 -12.33 0.83 -17.89
N ALA A 12 -13.23 0.22 -18.67
CA ALA A 12 -13.80 -1.08 -18.35
C ALA A 12 -12.73 -2.19 -18.23
N LEU A 13 -11.75 -2.16 -19.13
CA LEU A 13 -10.60 -3.05 -19.05
C LEU A 13 -9.77 -2.80 -17.79
N ALA A 14 -9.39 -1.54 -17.51
CA ALA A 14 -8.63 -1.18 -16.33
C ALA A 14 -9.35 -1.63 -15.04
N ASN A 15 -10.67 -1.42 -14.97
CA ASN A 15 -11.51 -1.90 -13.87
C ASN A 15 -11.43 -3.42 -13.70
N SER A 16 -11.59 -4.18 -14.79
CA SER A 16 -11.47 -5.64 -14.73
C SER A 16 -10.08 -6.10 -14.29
N ALA A 17 -9.03 -5.39 -14.71
CA ALA A 17 -7.65 -5.68 -14.33
C ALA A 17 -7.41 -5.49 -12.84
N ILE A 18 -7.85 -4.33 -12.34
CA ILE A 18 -7.68 -3.91 -10.95
C ILE A 18 -8.47 -4.83 -10.00
N CYS A 19 -9.73 -5.13 -10.32
CA CYS A 19 -10.54 -6.07 -9.54
C CYS A 19 -10.01 -7.53 -9.58
N SER A 20 -9.29 -7.91 -10.64
CA SER A 20 -8.63 -9.23 -10.72
C SER A 20 -7.31 -9.26 -9.95
N PHE A 21 -6.56 -8.15 -9.96
CA PHE A 21 -5.27 -8.03 -9.28
C PHE A 21 -5.40 -7.89 -7.77
N PHE A 22 -6.33 -7.07 -7.28
CA PHE A 22 -6.58 -6.91 -5.85
C PHE A 22 -7.67 -7.86 -5.37
N ARG A 23 -7.48 -8.42 -4.17
CA ARG A 23 -8.52 -9.24 -3.53
C ARG A 23 -9.63 -8.38 -2.97
N GLN A 24 -9.26 -7.24 -2.43
CA GLN A 24 -10.18 -6.32 -1.76
C GLN A 24 -9.72 -4.88 -1.98
N ILE A 25 -10.65 -4.05 -2.40
CA ILE A 25 -10.50 -2.60 -2.55
C ILE A 25 -11.58 -1.99 -1.68
N GLU A 26 -11.19 -1.20 -0.69
CA GLU A 26 -12.14 -0.47 0.15
C GLU A 26 -11.98 1.03 -0.10
N VAL A 27 -13.13 1.72 -0.22
CA VAL A 27 -13.19 3.14 -0.52
C VAL A 27 -13.87 3.85 0.64
N TYR A 28 -13.23 4.89 1.15
CA TYR A 28 -13.69 5.70 2.27
C TYR A 28 -13.78 7.17 1.90
N GLY A 29 -14.76 7.88 2.47
CA GLY A 29 -14.94 9.30 2.23
C GLY A 29 -15.48 9.64 0.84
N ALA A 30 -16.08 8.67 0.13
CA ALA A 30 -16.68 8.88 -1.19
C ALA A 30 -17.77 10.00 -1.15
N GLU A 31 -18.45 10.13 -0.01
CA GLU A 31 -19.42 11.17 0.30
C GLU A 31 -18.81 12.59 0.37
N ASN A 32 -17.50 12.72 0.55
CA ASN A 32 -16.81 14.02 0.53
C ASN A 32 -16.64 14.56 -0.90
N VAL A 33 -16.73 13.71 -1.92
CA VAL A 33 -16.50 14.09 -3.31
C VAL A 33 -17.73 14.82 -3.85
N PRO A 34 -17.60 16.06 -4.35
CA PRO A 34 -18.72 16.77 -4.95
C PRO A 34 -19.33 15.97 -6.11
N THR A 35 -20.65 16.01 -6.25
CA THR A 35 -21.37 15.35 -7.36
C THR A 35 -21.17 16.06 -8.69
N GLU A 36 -20.91 17.37 -8.66
CA GLU A 36 -20.80 18.22 -9.85
C GLU A 36 -19.78 19.36 -9.66
N GLY A 37 -19.28 19.85 -10.78
CA GLY A 37 -18.36 20.97 -10.85
C GLY A 37 -16.92 20.52 -11.08
N PRO A 38 -16.01 21.46 -11.36
CA PRO A 38 -14.61 21.13 -11.62
C PRO A 38 -13.91 20.65 -10.35
N ILE A 39 -13.27 19.49 -10.44
CA ILE A 39 -12.55 18.87 -9.33
C ILE A 39 -11.13 18.54 -9.77
N ILE A 40 -10.16 18.86 -8.92
CA ILE A 40 -8.79 18.39 -9.04
C ILE A 40 -8.57 17.33 -7.97
N PHE A 41 -8.50 16.06 -8.37
CA PHE A 41 -8.14 14.96 -7.49
C PHE A 41 -6.62 14.90 -7.36
N ALA A 42 -6.12 15.35 -6.21
CA ALA A 42 -4.70 15.26 -5.87
C ALA A 42 -4.46 13.93 -5.17
N CYS A 43 -3.74 13.01 -5.80
CA CYS A 43 -3.56 11.65 -5.31
C CYS A 43 -2.10 11.32 -4.97
N THR A 44 -1.89 10.55 -3.91
CA THR A 44 -0.56 9.97 -3.60
C THR A 44 -0.10 9.01 -4.70
N HIS A 45 1.21 8.86 -4.92
CA HIS A 45 1.78 8.11 -6.05
C HIS A 45 2.74 6.98 -5.63
N ALA A 46 2.24 6.02 -4.84
CA ALA A 46 3.05 4.92 -4.33
C ALA A 46 3.32 3.79 -5.36
N ASN A 47 2.62 3.80 -6.49
CA ASN A 47 2.75 2.85 -7.59
C ASN A 47 2.82 3.59 -8.93
N MET A 48 3.03 2.90 -10.05
CA MET A 48 3.04 3.54 -11.36
C MET A 48 1.63 3.62 -11.96
N ALA A 49 1.36 2.94 -13.08
CA ALA A 49 0.07 2.98 -13.76
C ALA A 49 -1.09 2.34 -12.95
N VAL A 50 -0.79 1.65 -11.85
CA VAL A 50 -1.80 1.07 -10.96
C VAL A 50 -2.57 2.16 -10.23
N ASP A 51 -1.92 3.26 -9.83
CA ASP A 51 -2.57 4.36 -9.11
C ASP A 51 -3.67 5.06 -9.94
N PRO A 52 -3.43 5.54 -11.18
CA PRO A 52 -4.49 6.15 -11.99
C PRO A 52 -5.57 5.15 -12.40
N ALA A 53 -5.23 3.86 -12.58
CA ALA A 53 -6.23 2.84 -12.85
C ALA A 53 -7.14 2.61 -11.62
N LEU A 54 -6.56 2.58 -10.42
CA LEU A 54 -7.30 2.46 -9.17
C LEU A 54 -8.17 3.69 -8.92
N LEU A 55 -7.62 4.90 -9.07
CA LEU A 55 -8.37 6.14 -8.88
C LEU A 55 -9.56 6.25 -9.83
N SER A 56 -9.38 5.87 -11.11
CA SER A 56 -10.48 5.83 -12.10
C SER A 56 -11.52 4.77 -11.78
N ASN A 57 -11.12 3.68 -11.11
CA ASN A 57 -12.02 2.60 -10.70
C ASN A 57 -12.85 2.96 -9.46
N THR A 58 -12.28 3.74 -8.54
CA THR A 58 -12.88 4.03 -7.23
C THR A 58 -13.55 5.39 -7.13
N VAL A 59 -13.39 6.26 -8.14
CA VAL A 59 -14.00 7.60 -8.13
C VAL A 59 -15.52 7.50 -8.08
N PRO A 60 -16.19 8.17 -7.12
CA PRO A 60 -17.64 8.13 -7.01
C PRO A 60 -18.32 9.00 -8.07
N HIS A 61 -19.65 8.88 -8.16
CA HIS A 61 -20.52 9.71 -9.00
C HIS A 61 -20.28 9.64 -10.52
N GLY A 62 -19.44 8.71 -11.00
CA GLY A 62 -19.19 8.51 -12.43
C GLY A 62 -18.31 9.58 -13.08
N HIS A 63 -17.53 10.32 -12.27
CA HIS A 63 -16.60 11.33 -12.77
C HIS A 63 -15.58 10.72 -13.72
N LEU A 64 -15.36 11.40 -14.86
CA LEU A 64 -14.29 11.06 -15.80
C LEU A 64 -13.10 11.98 -15.56
N MET A 65 -11.90 11.42 -15.57
CA MET A 65 -10.69 12.13 -15.18
C MET A 65 -9.73 12.31 -16.34
N HIS A 66 -9.22 13.53 -16.48
CA HIS A 66 -8.07 13.84 -17.33
C HIS A 66 -6.81 13.77 -16.47
N TYR A 67 -5.89 12.83 -16.76
CA TYR A 67 -4.63 12.76 -16.00
C TYR A 67 -3.51 13.57 -16.63
N TRP A 68 -2.66 14.14 -15.77
CA TRP A 68 -1.41 14.73 -16.20
C TRP A 68 -0.38 13.64 -16.54
N VAL A 69 0.10 13.67 -17.78
CA VAL A 69 1.09 12.71 -18.27
C VAL A 69 2.27 13.48 -18.86
N LYS A 70 3.49 12.97 -18.62
CA LYS A 70 4.72 13.58 -19.12
C LYS A 70 4.68 13.69 -20.65
N ASP A 71 4.92 14.89 -21.20
CA ASP A 71 4.85 15.15 -22.64
C ASP A 71 5.69 14.17 -23.49
N SER A 72 6.84 13.72 -22.97
CA SER A 72 7.70 12.76 -23.68
C SER A 72 7.01 11.44 -24.04
N LEU A 73 5.96 11.03 -23.31
CA LEU A 73 5.20 9.82 -23.61
C LEU A 73 4.28 9.98 -24.83
N PHE A 74 3.88 11.20 -25.17
CA PHE A 74 3.05 11.49 -26.34
C PHE A 74 3.83 11.47 -27.66
N LYS A 75 5.18 11.47 -27.59
CA LYS A 75 6.05 11.40 -28.76
C LYS A 75 5.99 10.06 -29.47
N ASN A 76 5.71 8.98 -28.75
CA ASN A 76 5.44 7.69 -29.37
C ASN A 76 4.03 7.72 -30.00
N PRO A 77 3.86 7.51 -31.32
CA PRO A 77 2.57 7.67 -31.98
C PRO A 77 1.45 6.78 -31.42
N ALA A 78 1.75 5.52 -31.10
CA ALA A 78 0.77 4.56 -30.59
C ALA A 78 0.37 4.89 -29.14
N VAL A 79 1.36 5.13 -28.27
CA VAL A 79 1.11 5.51 -26.87
C VAL A 79 0.42 6.87 -26.80
N GLY A 80 0.87 7.86 -27.57
CA GLY A 80 0.26 9.19 -27.64
C GLY A 80 -1.17 9.15 -28.16
N TRP A 81 -1.48 8.32 -29.16
CA TRP A 81 -2.86 8.11 -29.62
C TRP A 81 -3.74 7.52 -28.50
N MET A 82 -3.26 6.49 -27.80
CA MET A 82 -3.99 5.88 -26.68
C MET A 82 -4.21 6.88 -25.54
N LEU A 83 -3.18 7.62 -25.15
CA LEU A 83 -3.23 8.63 -24.09
C LEU A 83 -4.22 9.75 -24.41
N ARG A 84 -4.22 10.26 -25.65
CA ARG A 84 -5.19 11.27 -26.10
C ARG A 84 -6.62 10.76 -26.09
N ASN A 85 -6.85 9.53 -26.58
CA ASN A 85 -8.20 8.94 -26.50
C ASN A 85 -8.65 8.72 -25.07
N ALA A 86 -7.73 8.40 -24.16
CA ALA A 86 -8.00 8.29 -22.73
C ALA A 86 -8.23 9.66 -22.05
N GLY A 87 -8.14 10.77 -22.77
CA GLY A 87 -8.34 12.12 -22.23
C GLY A 87 -7.14 12.68 -21.45
N ASN A 88 -5.95 12.08 -21.55
CA ASN A 88 -4.80 12.57 -20.79
C ASN A 88 -4.26 13.90 -21.32
N ILE A 89 -3.82 14.75 -20.40
CA ILE A 89 -3.25 16.08 -20.67
C ILE A 89 -1.74 15.97 -20.63
N ALA A 90 -1.08 16.36 -21.72
CA ALA A 90 0.36 16.45 -21.79
C ALA A 90 0.87 17.63 -20.96
N VAL A 91 1.80 17.38 -20.04
CA VAL A 91 2.42 18.42 -19.21
C VAL A 91 3.91 18.48 -19.50
N ASP A 92 4.34 19.61 -20.06
CA ASP A 92 5.75 19.91 -20.29
C ASP A 92 6.38 20.61 -19.09
N ARG A 93 7.06 19.82 -18.26
CA ARG A 93 7.73 20.29 -17.04
C ARG A 93 8.91 21.25 -17.31
N THR A 94 9.32 21.45 -18.56
CA THR A 94 10.42 22.37 -18.91
C THR A 94 9.94 23.79 -19.24
N THR A 95 8.66 23.94 -19.54
CA THR A 95 8.05 25.23 -19.85
C THR A 95 7.91 26.08 -18.58
N ARG A 96 8.38 27.33 -18.63
CA ARG A 96 8.29 28.30 -17.52
C ARG A 96 7.00 29.13 -17.53
N ASN A 97 6.16 28.98 -18.55
CA ASN A 97 4.89 29.70 -18.69
C ASN A 97 3.73 28.85 -18.15
N ASN A 98 3.24 29.19 -16.95
CA ASN A 98 2.16 28.48 -16.28
C ASN A 98 0.84 28.47 -17.09
N GLN A 99 0.52 29.56 -17.81
CA GLN A 99 -0.69 29.64 -18.63
C GLN A 99 -0.65 28.62 -19.79
N MET A 100 0.49 28.50 -20.47
CA MET A 100 0.67 27.48 -21.50
C MET A 100 0.72 26.07 -20.91
N LEU A 101 1.39 25.90 -19.76
CA LEU A 101 1.52 24.61 -19.07
C LEU A 101 0.16 24.01 -18.69
N PHE A 102 -0.76 24.84 -18.21
CA PHE A 102 -2.04 24.41 -17.66
C PHE A 102 -3.23 24.67 -18.58
N ARG A 103 -3.02 25.12 -19.83
CA ARG A 103 -4.11 25.43 -20.76
C ARG A 103 -5.12 24.29 -20.90
N GLY A 104 -4.66 23.06 -21.14
CA GLY A 104 -5.55 21.90 -21.25
C GLY A 104 -6.30 21.60 -19.95
N THR A 105 -5.67 21.87 -18.80
CA THR A 105 -6.29 21.77 -17.48
C THR A 105 -7.40 22.81 -17.32
N PHE A 106 -7.16 24.07 -17.67
CA PHE A 106 -8.17 25.13 -17.58
C PHE A 106 -9.36 24.88 -18.51
N GLU A 107 -9.10 24.40 -19.73
CA GLU A 107 -10.16 24.07 -20.68
C GLU A 107 -11.05 22.93 -20.15
N ALA A 108 -10.47 21.89 -19.55
CA ALA A 108 -11.24 20.80 -18.92
C ALA A 108 -12.02 21.29 -17.67
N LEU A 109 -11.38 22.03 -16.77
CA LEU A 109 -12.04 22.58 -15.58
C LEU A 109 -13.17 23.56 -15.95
N ALA A 110 -13.02 24.36 -17.01
CA ALA A 110 -14.06 25.27 -17.50
C ALA A 110 -15.31 24.52 -18.02
N LEU A 111 -15.14 23.28 -18.49
CA LEU A 111 -16.23 22.39 -18.87
C LEU A 111 -16.86 21.66 -17.66
N GLY A 112 -16.35 21.88 -16.45
CA GLY A 112 -16.77 21.17 -15.24
C GLY A 112 -16.21 19.74 -15.16
N GLU A 113 -15.21 19.40 -15.97
CA GLU A 113 -14.56 18.09 -15.98
C GLU A 113 -13.56 17.95 -14.80
N CYS A 114 -13.12 16.73 -14.54
CA CYS A 114 -12.21 16.43 -13.44
C CYS A 114 -10.76 16.20 -13.91
N ILE A 115 -9.80 16.59 -13.08
CA ILE A 115 -8.37 16.41 -13.30
C ILE A 115 -7.83 15.42 -12.27
N GLY A 116 -7.11 14.39 -12.72
CA GLY A 116 -6.33 13.50 -11.86
C GLY A 116 -4.86 13.91 -11.86
N VAL A 117 -4.32 14.24 -10.69
CA VAL A 117 -2.92 14.68 -10.56
C VAL A 117 -2.20 14.00 -9.40
N PHE A 118 -0.93 13.67 -9.63
CA PHE A 118 -0.03 13.11 -8.65
C PHE A 118 1.03 14.16 -8.27
N PRO A 119 0.81 14.97 -7.22
CA PRO A 119 1.64 16.14 -6.90
C PRO A 119 3.09 15.78 -6.51
N GLU A 120 3.38 14.54 -6.15
CA GLU A 120 4.75 14.02 -5.96
C GLU A 120 5.57 14.11 -7.26
N GLY A 121 4.91 14.03 -8.42
CA GLY A 121 5.51 14.20 -9.74
C GLY A 121 6.38 13.02 -10.22
N THR A 122 6.53 11.98 -9.41
CA THR A 122 7.10 10.67 -9.75
C THR A 122 6.45 9.62 -8.84
N SER A 123 6.36 8.38 -9.31
CA SER A 123 6.11 7.24 -8.43
C SER A 123 7.40 6.85 -7.73
N HIS A 124 7.31 6.31 -6.50
CA HIS A 124 8.50 5.90 -5.75
C HIS A 124 8.21 4.74 -4.78
N THR A 125 9.29 4.15 -4.27
CA THR A 125 9.23 3.24 -3.13
C THR A 125 10.05 3.83 -2.00
N GLU A 126 9.49 4.86 -1.35
CA GLU A 126 9.99 5.36 -0.06
C GLU A 126 9.11 4.85 1.08
N PRO A 127 9.65 4.77 2.31
CA PRO A 127 8.85 4.51 3.49
C PRO A 127 8.05 5.75 3.96
N HIS A 128 8.20 6.91 3.34
CA HIS A 128 7.50 8.16 3.63
C HIS A 128 7.08 8.92 2.36
N LEU A 129 6.19 9.89 2.51
CA LEU A 129 5.80 10.79 1.42
C LEU A 129 6.96 11.70 1.00
N ILE A 130 7.26 11.77 -0.31
CA ILE A 130 8.24 12.74 -0.83
C ILE A 130 7.66 14.16 -0.91
N PRO A 131 8.50 15.21 -0.88
CA PRO A 131 8.03 16.59 -1.01
C PRO A 131 7.17 16.80 -2.26
N LEU A 132 5.95 17.34 -2.04
CA LEU A 132 5.03 17.63 -3.12
C LEU A 132 5.53 18.80 -3.97
N LYS A 133 5.29 18.72 -5.28
CA LYS A 133 5.50 19.82 -6.22
C LYS A 133 4.31 20.77 -6.18
N ASP A 134 4.59 22.04 -6.41
CA ASP A 134 3.58 23.11 -6.36
C ASP A 134 2.62 23.13 -7.57
N GLY A 135 2.84 22.29 -8.58
CA GLY A 135 2.09 22.34 -9.84
C GLY A 135 0.58 22.22 -9.67
N THR A 136 0.12 21.34 -8.77
CA THR A 136 -1.30 21.17 -8.46
C THR A 136 -1.92 22.44 -7.86
N SER A 137 -1.24 23.05 -6.89
CA SER A 137 -1.65 24.28 -6.23
C SER A 137 -1.66 25.46 -7.21
N TRP A 138 -0.62 25.57 -8.04
CA TRP A 138 -0.56 26.53 -9.15
C TRP A 138 -1.74 26.38 -10.10
N ALA A 139 -2.02 25.16 -10.57
CA ALA A 139 -3.13 24.94 -11.50
C ALA A 139 -4.49 25.35 -10.93
N ALA A 140 -4.73 25.08 -9.65
CA ALA A 140 -6.00 25.42 -9.00
C ALA A 140 -6.16 26.93 -8.82
N LEU A 141 -5.14 27.64 -8.33
CA LEU A 141 -5.18 29.08 -8.10
C LEU A 141 -5.13 29.89 -9.40
N GLU A 142 -4.34 29.46 -10.37
CA GLU A 142 -4.31 30.04 -11.71
C GLU A 142 -5.63 29.89 -12.45
N TYR A 143 -6.36 28.80 -12.21
CA TYR A 143 -7.70 28.64 -12.74
C TYR A 143 -8.68 29.68 -12.15
N VAL A 144 -8.52 30.08 -10.89
CA VAL A 144 -9.29 31.20 -10.32
C VAL A 144 -8.99 32.50 -11.06
N ARG A 145 -7.71 32.78 -11.34
CA ARG A 145 -7.29 33.94 -12.15
C ARG A 145 -7.84 33.86 -13.57
N TYR A 146 -7.84 32.68 -14.17
CA TYR A 146 -8.41 32.40 -15.49
C TYR A 146 -9.91 32.76 -15.54
N LEU A 147 -10.70 32.41 -14.51
CA LEU A 147 -12.12 32.76 -14.45
C LEU A 147 -12.37 34.27 -14.34
N ARG A 148 -11.53 35.00 -13.60
CA ARG A 148 -11.64 36.47 -13.46
C ARG A 148 -11.40 37.23 -14.77
N GLY A 149 -10.66 36.62 -15.70
CA GLY A 149 -10.33 37.23 -16.99
C GLY A 149 -9.09 38.11 -16.88
N THR A 150 -8.06 37.78 -17.65
CA THR A 150 -6.83 38.55 -17.84
C THR A 150 -6.75 39.05 -19.28
N GLU A 151 -5.86 40.00 -19.57
CA GLU A 151 -5.61 40.42 -20.96
C GLU A 151 -5.21 39.23 -21.86
N GLU A 152 -4.48 38.27 -21.31
CA GLU A 152 -4.02 37.07 -22.02
C GLU A 152 -5.16 36.13 -22.45
N ASN A 153 -6.25 36.01 -21.67
CA ASN A 153 -7.34 35.06 -21.95
C ASN A 153 -8.60 35.70 -22.59
N LYS A 154 -8.48 36.98 -22.99
CA LYS A 154 -9.50 37.77 -23.70
C LYS A 154 -10.81 37.92 -22.91
N GLY A 155 -10.71 38.17 -21.60
CA GLY A 155 -11.85 38.53 -20.74
C GLY A 155 -12.40 37.40 -19.86
N ALA A 156 -13.26 37.77 -18.91
CA ALA A 156 -13.79 36.89 -17.87
C ALA A 156 -14.51 35.65 -18.44
N LYS A 157 -14.23 34.48 -17.87
CA LYS A 157 -14.85 33.21 -18.26
C LYS A 157 -15.93 32.85 -17.25
N LYS A 158 -17.11 32.46 -17.73
CA LYS A 158 -18.15 31.89 -16.87
C LYS A 158 -17.73 30.46 -16.50
N GLY A 159 -17.70 30.14 -15.21
CA GLY A 159 -17.36 28.82 -14.72
C GLY A 159 -17.40 28.77 -13.19
N ARG A 160 -17.47 27.55 -12.65
CA ARG A 160 -17.32 27.31 -11.21
C ARG A 160 -15.82 27.21 -10.90
N LYS A 161 -15.42 27.68 -9.72
CA LYS A 161 -14.05 27.46 -9.22
C LYS A 161 -13.83 25.97 -8.98
N ALA A 162 -12.61 25.52 -9.21
CA ALA A 162 -12.22 24.15 -8.92
C ALA A 162 -12.02 23.96 -7.42
N VAL A 163 -12.35 22.77 -6.92
CA VAL A 163 -11.93 22.33 -5.58
C VAL A 163 -10.86 21.25 -5.71
N ILE A 164 -9.96 21.17 -4.73
CA ILE A 164 -8.99 20.08 -4.66
C ILE A 164 -9.54 19.01 -3.72
N VAL A 165 -9.67 17.78 -4.18
CA VAL A 165 -9.98 16.62 -3.33
C VAL A 165 -8.69 15.83 -3.11
N PRO A 166 -8.11 15.86 -1.90
CA PRO A 166 -6.97 15.01 -1.57
C PRO A 166 -7.39 13.54 -1.52
N VAL A 167 -6.63 12.67 -2.16
CA VAL A 167 -6.86 11.23 -2.23
C VAL A 167 -5.62 10.48 -1.78
N GLY A 168 -5.77 9.61 -0.79
CA GLY A 168 -4.70 8.72 -0.33
C GLY A 168 -4.95 7.29 -0.78
N ILE A 169 -3.93 6.66 -1.37
CA ILE A 169 -3.94 5.24 -1.69
C ILE A 169 -2.93 4.55 -0.78
N ALA A 170 -3.42 3.70 0.12
CA ALA A 170 -2.56 2.90 1.00
C ALA A 170 -2.64 1.42 0.63
N TYR A 171 -1.50 0.87 0.20
CA TYR A 171 -1.35 -0.55 -0.14
C TYR A 171 -0.93 -1.34 1.10
N VAL A 172 -1.58 -2.48 1.36
CA VAL A 172 -1.10 -3.43 2.38
C VAL A 172 0.21 -4.07 1.94
N ASP A 173 0.27 -4.46 0.66
CA ASP A 173 1.49 -4.86 -0.05
C ASP A 173 1.30 -4.51 -1.52
N LYS A 174 2.07 -3.54 -2.03
CA LYS A 174 1.90 -3.02 -3.39
C LYS A 174 2.41 -3.98 -4.48
N THR A 175 3.22 -4.98 -4.13
CA THR A 175 3.86 -5.89 -5.09
C THR A 175 3.13 -7.24 -5.21
N LYS A 176 2.40 -7.64 -4.16
CA LYS A 176 1.73 -8.93 -4.03
C LYS A 176 0.45 -9.00 -4.86
N TYR A 177 0.34 -10.03 -5.70
CA TYR A 177 -0.92 -10.39 -6.35
C TYR A 177 -1.96 -10.75 -5.29
N ARG A 178 -3.18 -10.25 -5.48
CA ARG A 178 -4.31 -10.41 -4.55
C ARG A 178 -4.04 -9.85 -3.15
N SER A 179 -3.26 -8.78 -3.13
CA SER A 179 -3.15 -7.88 -1.99
C SER A 179 -4.44 -7.08 -1.78
N ARG A 180 -4.43 -6.26 -0.73
CA ARG A 180 -5.53 -5.37 -0.33
C ARG A 180 -5.06 -3.92 -0.47
N VAL A 181 -5.98 -3.04 -0.82
CA VAL A 181 -5.72 -1.61 -0.96
C VAL A 181 -6.89 -0.81 -0.41
N VAL A 182 -6.58 0.33 0.18
CA VAL A 182 -7.57 1.29 0.65
C VAL A 182 -7.39 2.62 -0.06
N VAL A 183 -8.51 3.21 -0.49
CA VAL A 183 -8.57 4.52 -1.12
C VAL A 183 -9.41 5.45 -0.25
N HIS A 184 -8.81 6.55 0.19
CA HIS A 184 -9.46 7.54 1.04
C HIS A 184 -9.62 8.86 0.30
N TYR A 185 -10.85 9.37 0.21
CA TYR A 185 -11.16 10.71 -0.28
C TYR A 185 -11.39 11.66 0.90
N ARG A 186 -10.57 12.70 1.03
CA ARG A 186 -10.70 13.71 2.09
C ARG A 186 -11.67 14.81 1.69
N LYS A 187 -12.00 15.66 2.67
CA LYS A 187 -12.83 16.84 2.45
C LYS A 187 -12.19 17.74 1.38
N PRO A 188 -12.98 18.32 0.47
CA PRO A 188 -12.44 19.22 -0.55
C PRO A 188 -11.81 20.45 0.09
N ILE A 189 -10.62 20.82 -0.39
CA ILE A 189 -9.96 22.08 -0.10
C ILE A 189 -10.45 23.09 -1.13
N THR A 190 -11.05 24.18 -0.65
CA THR A 190 -11.63 25.22 -1.50
C THR A 190 -10.63 26.37 -1.67
N MET A 191 -10.68 27.05 -2.83
CA MET A 191 -9.67 28.07 -3.15
C MET A 191 -9.89 29.38 -2.40
N GLU A 192 -11.09 29.62 -1.86
CA GLU A 192 -11.48 30.87 -1.20
C GLU A 192 -10.50 31.29 -0.09
N GLN A 193 -9.92 30.33 0.62
CA GLN A 193 -9.00 30.58 1.73
C GLN A 193 -7.65 31.13 1.29
N PHE A 194 -7.27 30.94 0.02
CA PHE A 194 -5.97 31.30 -0.54
C PHE A 194 -6.07 32.42 -1.58
N GLU A 195 -7.27 32.75 -2.03
CA GLU A 195 -7.52 33.68 -3.13
C GLU A 195 -7.06 35.10 -2.85
N SER A 196 -7.31 35.62 -1.66
CA SER A 196 -6.95 37.01 -1.31
C SER A 196 -5.43 37.20 -1.29
N GLU A 197 -4.70 36.20 -0.78
CA GLU A 197 -3.24 36.21 -0.76
C GLU A 197 -2.70 36.00 -2.19
N PHE A 198 -3.24 35.04 -2.94
CA PHE A 198 -2.77 34.72 -4.29
C PHE A 198 -2.94 35.87 -5.30
N LEU A 199 -4.02 36.65 -5.16
CA LEU A 199 -4.37 37.74 -6.08
C LEU A 199 -3.94 39.12 -5.56
N SER A 200 -3.19 39.16 -4.46
CA SER A 200 -2.58 40.39 -3.96
C SER A 200 -1.52 40.91 -4.93
N ASP A 201 -1.39 42.23 -5.02
CA ASP A 201 -0.31 42.88 -5.78
C ASP A 201 1.03 42.85 -5.03
N GLU A 202 1.05 42.32 -3.79
CA GLU A 202 2.29 42.19 -3.01
C GLU A 202 3.29 41.23 -3.66
N PRO A 203 4.56 41.65 -3.85
CA PRO A 203 5.57 40.79 -4.48
C PRO A 203 5.78 39.46 -3.77
N GLY A 204 5.46 38.36 -4.45
CA GLY A 204 5.65 36.99 -3.95
C GLY A 204 4.51 36.43 -3.11
N ALA A 205 3.43 37.19 -2.89
CA ALA A 205 2.23 36.69 -2.20
C ALA A 205 1.58 35.50 -2.94
N ASP A 206 1.61 35.52 -4.28
CA ASP A 206 1.20 34.41 -5.16
C ASP A 206 1.91 33.09 -4.83
N LYS A 207 3.24 33.13 -4.70
CA LYS A 207 4.07 31.97 -4.36
C LYS A 207 3.80 31.49 -2.94
N THR A 208 3.60 32.41 -1.99
CA THR A 208 3.28 32.06 -0.60
C THR A 208 1.92 31.36 -0.51
N ALA A 209 0.88 31.89 -1.17
CA ALA A 209 -0.43 31.26 -1.23
C ALA A 209 -0.37 29.85 -1.85
N VAL A 210 0.39 29.69 -2.95
CA VAL A 210 0.64 28.39 -3.57
C VAL A 210 1.33 27.43 -2.60
N LYS A 211 2.35 27.88 -1.87
CA LYS A 211 3.06 27.06 -0.87
C LYS A 211 2.14 26.67 0.29
N ASN A 212 1.29 27.59 0.75
CA ASN A 212 0.31 27.34 1.80
C ASN A 212 -0.71 26.27 1.36
N LEU A 213 -1.21 26.36 0.11
CA LEU A 213 -2.09 25.34 -0.46
C LEU A 213 -1.38 23.99 -0.63
N THR A 214 -0.13 23.97 -1.13
CA THR A 214 0.67 22.72 -1.20
C THR A 214 0.86 22.10 0.18
N LYS A 215 1.09 22.92 1.21
CA LYS A 215 1.21 22.47 2.60
C LYS A 215 -0.10 21.87 3.10
N ALA A 216 -1.24 22.49 2.82
CA ALA A 216 -2.55 21.95 3.17
C ALA A 216 -2.80 20.57 2.53
N ILE A 217 -2.49 20.41 1.24
CA ILE A 217 -2.58 19.11 0.54
C ILE A 217 -1.64 18.08 1.19
N THR A 218 -0.40 18.47 1.48
CA THR A 218 0.59 17.60 2.12
C THR A 218 0.12 17.09 3.48
N LEU A 219 -0.50 17.95 4.29
CA LEU A 219 -1.04 17.57 5.60
C LEU A 219 -2.16 16.54 5.48
N GLU A 220 -3.05 16.68 4.49
CA GLU A 220 -4.10 15.69 4.23
C GLU A 220 -3.54 14.35 3.74
N PHE A 221 -2.51 14.36 2.89
CA PHE A 221 -1.84 13.12 2.45
C PHE A 221 -1.23 12.35 3.63
N ARG A 222 -0.56 13.06 4.55
CA ARG A 222 0.05 12.45 5.75
C ARG A 222 -0.95 11.72 6.64
N LYS A 223 -2.22 12.16 6.65
CA LYS A 223 -3.30 11.48 7.40
C LYS A 223 -3.84 10.23 6.72
N MET A 224 -3.41 9.92 5.50
CA MET A 224 -3.90 8.79 4.69
C MET A 224 -2.79 7.85 4.23
N THR A 225 -1.54 8.17 4.52
CA THR A 225 -0.38 7.34 4.21
C THR A 225 0.37 6.96 5.47
N VAL A 226 1.05 5.83 5.43
CA VAL A 226 2.00 5.43 6.48
C VAL A 226 3.33 6.07 6.14
N ASN A 227 3.86 6.89 7.04
CA ASN A 227 5.10 7.63 6.87
C ASN A 227 6.09 7.17 7.92
N CYS A 228 7.26 6.68 7.49
CA CYS A 228 8.35 6.23 8.35
C CYS A 228 9.68 6.95 8.01
N PRO A 229 10.55 7.21 9.00
CA PRO A 229 11.82 7.89 8.77
C PRO A 229 12.78 7.07 7.91
N ASP A 230 12.72 5.75 8.06
CA ASP A 230 13.63 4.81 7.45
C ASP A 230 12.96 3.44 7.27
N TRP A 231 13.62 2.58 6.50
CA TRP A 231 13.14 1.24 6.19
C TRP A 231 13.14 0.27 7.37
N ASP A 232 14.05 0.42 8.33
CA ASP A 232 14.09 -0.46 9.50
C ASP A 232 12.91 -0.19 10.42
N THR A 233 12.55 1.08 10.61
CA THR A 233 11.31 1.47 11.28
C THR A 233 10.08 0.92 10.54
N ALA A 234 10.04 1.04 9.21
CA ALA A 234 8.94 0.49 8.41
C ALA A 234 8.80 -1.04 8.56
N PHE A 235 9.92 -1.77 8.50
CA PHE A 235 9.95 -3.22 8.68
C PHE A 235 9.57 -3.62 10.11
N ALA A 236 10.02 -2.89 11.12
CA ALA A 236 9.67 -3.15 12.51
C ALA A 236 8.16 -2.97 12.75
N ALA A 237 7.59 -1.84 12.29
CA ALA A 237 6.16 -1.58 12.37
C ALA A 237 5.33 -2.64 11.62
N GLN A 238 5.77 -3.03 10.41
CA GLN A 238 5.13 -4.11 9.64
C GLN A 238 5.14 -5.44 10.41
N MET A 239 6.29 -5.87 10.93
CA MET A 239 6.40 -7.14 11.65
C MET A 239 5.65 -7.11 12.98
N ALA A 240 5.68 -6.01 13.73
CA ALA A 240 4.86 -5.84 14.92
C ALA A 240 3.37 -6.00 14.58
N ARG A 241 2.89 -5.35 13.52
CA ARG A 241 1.51 -5.50 13.04
C ARG A 241 1.17 -6.95 12.67
N GLU A 242 2.05 -7.64 11.93
CA GLU A 242 1.83 -9.04 11.54
C GLU A 242 1.91 -10.02 12.72
N LEU A 243 2.61 -9.69 13.81
CA LEU A 243 2.61 -10.47 15.04
C LEU A 243 1.35 -10.22 15.89
N LEU A 244 0.88 -8.98 15.96
CA LEU A 244 -0.32 -8.58 16.72
C LEU A 244 -1.62 -9.03 16.04
N TRP A 245 -1.68 -8.97 14.71
CA TRP A 245 -2.78 -9.46 13.87
C TRP A 245 -2.33 -10.65 13.01
N GLU A 246 -2.50 -11.85 13.57
CA GLU A 246 -2.01 -13.11 12.99
C GLU A 246 -2.43 -13.35 11.53
N ARG A 247 -3.64 -12.90 11.14
CA ARG A 247 -4.07 -12.87 9.74
C ARG A 247 -4.24 -11.42 9.31
N GLU A 248 -3.81 -11.11 8.09
CA GLU A 248 -4.00 -9.79 7.48
C GLU A 248 -5.47 -9.33 7.53
N SER A 249 -6.43 -10.26 7.41
CA SER A 249 -7.87 -9.98 7.47
C SER A 249 -8.40 -9.59 8.85
N ASN A 250 -7.63 -9.82 9.93
CA ASN A 250 -8.06 -9.50 11.29
C ASN A 250 -7.97 -7.99 11.58
N LEU A 251 -7.24 -7.24 10.77
CA LEU A 251 -7.22 -5.78 10.81
C LEU A 251 -8.11 -5.23 9.69
N SER A 252 -9.07 -4.39 10.08
CA SER A 252 -9.91 -3.64 9.15
C SER A 252 -9.05 -2.71 8.30
N LEU A 253 -9.39 -2.54 7.01
CA LEU A 253 -8.65 -1.59 6.16
C LEU A 253 -8.92 -0.13 6.54
N ALA A 254 -10.07 0.17 7.16
CA ALA A 254 -10.35 1.49 7.71
C ALA A 254 -9.28 1.95 8.70
N ASP A 255 -8.80 1.02 9.53
CA ASP A 255 -7.87 1.29 10.62
C ASP A 255 -6.40 1.10 10.20
N TYR A 256 -6.15 0.61 8.98
CA TYR A 256 -4.83 0.18 8.54
C TYR A 256 -3.77 1.27 8.65
N VAL A 257 -4.08 2.48 8.16
CA VAL A 257 -3.15 3.61 8.18
C VAL A 257 -2.89 4.07 9.61
N GLN A 258 -3.95 4.28 10.40
CA GLN A 258 -3.83 4.76 11.79
C GLN A 258 -3.07 3.77 12.68
N VAL A 259 -3.38 2.47 12.59
CA VAL A 259 -2.67 1.42 13.34
C VAL A 259 -1.22 1.31 12.89
N SER A 260 -0.97 1.31 11.58
CA SER A 260 0.42 1.21 11.08
C SER A 260 1.24 2.43 11.47
N GLN A 261 0.69 3.65 11.37
CA GLN A 261 1.37 4.87 11.80
C GLN A 261 1.58 4.88 13.31
N THR A 262 0.63 4.41 14.11
CA THR A 262 0.80 4.28 15.58
C THR A 262 1.97 3.37 15.94
N LEU A 263 2.16 2.27 15.21
CA LEU A 263 3.31 1.38 15.41
C LEU A 263 4.63 2.02 14.94
N VAL A 264 4.62 2.80 13.86
CA VAL A 264 5.80 3.57 13.43
C VAL A 264 6.19 4.57 14.51
N ASP A 265 5.23 5.34 15.00
CA ASP A 265 5.36 6.35 16.06
C ASP A 265 5.95 5.73 17.34
N LEU A 266 5.49 4.53 17.72
CA LEU A 266 6.09 3.73 18.78
C LEU A 266 7.57 3.43 18.52
N PHE A 267 7.94 2.91 17.35
CA PHE A 267 9.34 2.59 17.04
C PHE A 267 10.25 3.80 16.82
N CYS A 268 9.68 4.99 16.69
CA CYS A 268 10.43 6.24 16.69
C CYS A 268 10.54 6.87 18.09
N THR A 269 9.98 6.27 19.13
CA THR A 269 10.08 6.77 20.51
C THR A 269 11.48 6.50 21.07
N PRO A 270 12.22 7.52 21.56
CA PRO A 270 13.59 7.34 22.05
C PRO A 270 13.66 6.47 23.31
N ASN A 271 13.93 5.17 23.14
CA ASN A 271 14.10 4.21 24.24
C ASN A 271 15.01 3.06 23.76
N SER A 272 16.00 2.67 24.57
CA SER A 272 16.95 1.62 24.19
C SER A 272 16.30 0.25 23.98
N LYS A 273 15.24 -0.08 24.72
CA LYS A 273 14.44 -1.31 24.51
C LYS A 273 13.71 -1.26 23.17
N ILE A 274 13.13 -0.11 22.82
CA ILE A 274 12.44 0.09 21.54
C ILE A 274 13.42 -0.05 20.37
N GLU A 275 14.62 0.53 20.46
CA GLU A 275 15.66 0.43 19.43
C GLU A 275 16.16 -1.01 19.23
N ASN A 276 16.35 -1.76 20.33
CA ASN A 276 16.73 -3.17 20.28
C ASN A 276 15.64 -4.02 19.61
N LEU A 277 14.37 -3.83 20.00
CA LEU A 277 13.24 -4.53 19.40
C LEU A 277 13.05 -4.16 17.93
N LYS A 278 13.21 -2.88 17.57
CA LYS A 278 13.18 -2.40 16.18
C LYS A 278 14.20 -3.15 15.34
N THR A 279 15.44 -3.25 15.81
CA THR A 279 16.51 -3.99 15.14
C THR A 279 16.17 -5.48 14.99
N LEU A 280 15.60 -6.09 16.02
CA LEU A 280 15.20 -7.50 16.02
C LEU A 280 14.07 -7.78 15.01
N LEU A 281 13.04 -6.93 14.97
CA LEU A 281 11.91 -7.04 14.05
C LEU A 281 12.31 -6.73 12.60
N ALA A 282 13.16 -5.73 12.36
CA ALA A 282 13.72 -5.46 11.04
C ALA A 282 14.54 -6.66 10.54
N THR A 283 15.36 -7.25 11.43
CA THR A 283 16.09 -8.49 11.14
C THR A 283 15.13 -9.63 10.80
N TYR A 284 14.03 -9.78 11.55
CA TYR A 284 13.01 -10.79 11.28
C TYR A 284 12.43 -10.66 9.86
N GLN A 285 12.03 -9.45 9.47
CA GLN A 285 11.50 -9.15 8.13
C GLN A 285 12.51 -9.57 7.04
N ARG A 286 13.77 -9.17 7.20
CA ARG A 286 14.84 -9.44 6.23
C ARG A 286 15.12 -10.94 6.08
N LEU A 287 15.04 -11.70 7.18
CA LEU A 287 15.16 -13.16 7.15
C LEU A 287 13.98 -13.85 6.45
N LEU A 288 12.76 -13.36 6.65
CA LEU A 288 11.58 -13.84 5.92
C LEU A 288 11.75 -13.60 4.40
N THR A 289 12.15 -12.38 4.03
CA THR A 289 12.38 -11.99 2.63
C THR A 289 13.45 -12.88 1.97
N SER A 290 14.62 -13.05 2.60
CA SER A 290 15.72 -13.88 2.07
C SER A 290 15.37 -15.38 1.97
N SER A 291 14.56 -15.90 2.91
CA SER A 291 14.10 -17.29 2.90
C SER A 291 12.86 -17.53 2.04
N ARG A 292 12.28 -16.48 1.45
CA ARG A 292 10.99 -16.50 0.72
C ARG A 292 9.86 -17.07 1.56
N LEU A 293 9.89 -16.84 2.86
CA LEU A 293 8.82 -17.12 3.81
C LEU A 293 8.07 -15.82 4.11
N SER A 294 6.85 -15.93 4.62
CA SER A 294 6.07 -14.81 5.15
C SER A 294 5.60 -15.16 6.55
N ASN A 295 5.43 -14.17 7.42
CA ASN A 295 4.92 -14.43 8.77
C ASN A 295 3.53 -15.11 8.72
N ALA A 296 2.68 -14.69 7.78
CA ALA A 296 1.38 -15.31 7.50
C ALA A 296 1.46 -16.84 7.22
N ALA A 297 2.56 -17.32 6.65
CA ALA A 297 2.74 -18.75 6.38
C ALA A 297 3.21 -19.53 7.63
N LEU A 298 3.74 -18.82 8.63
CA LEU A 298 4.19 -19.37 9.92
C LEU A 298 3.09 -19.39 10.99
N VAL A 299 1.91 -18.84 10.68
CA VAL A 299 0.72 -18.83 11.56
C VAL A 299 0.34 -20.23 12.07
N GLY A 300 0.54 -21.27 11.25
CA GLY A 300 0.28 -22.66 11.65
C GLY A 300 1.16 -23.14 12.81
N LEU A 301 2.32 -22.50 13.03
CA LEU A 301 3.18 -22.68 14.18
C LEU A 301 2.77 -21.66 15.24
N LYS A 302 1.76 -22.01 16.02
CA LYS A 302 1.10 -21.08 16.95
C LYS A 302 2.10 -20.47 17.93
N LEU A 303 2.16 -19.14 17.93
CA LEU A 303 2.53 -18.39 19.13
C LEU A 303 1.38 -18.52 20.16
N PRO A 304 1.64 -18.26 21.45
CA PRO A 304 0.59 -18.18 22.47
C PRO A 304 -0.64 -17.37 22.00
N ARG A 305 -1.86 -17.80 22.39
CA ARG A 305 -3.13 -17.18 21.92
C ARG A 305 -3.18 -15.67 22.16
N GLN A 306 -2.59 -15.23 23.25
CA GLN A 306 -2.30 -13.84 23.54
C GLN A 306 -0.78 -13.68 23.67
N LEU A 307 -0.22 -12.60 23.14
CA LEU A 307 1.17 -12.24 23.38
C LEU A 307 1.31 -11.86 24.86
N ASN A 308 1.84 -12.78 25.66
CA ASN A 308 2.11 -12.60 27.08
C ASN A 308 3.61 -12.86 27.32
N PRO A 309 4.33 -11.94 28.00
CA PRO A 309 5.75 -12.08 28.27
C PRO A 309 6.12 -13.34 29.07
N ASP A 310 5.24 -13.80 29.96
CA ASP A 310 5.46 -14.95 30.84
C ASP A 310 5.23 -16.29 30.14
N SER A 311 4.68 -16.27 28.92
CA SER A 311 4.40 -17.48 28.16
C SER A 311 5.65 -17.99 27.42
N VAL A 312 6.10 -19.19 27.79
CA VAL A 312 7.26 -19.82 27.13
C VAL A 312 6.90 -20.20 25.70
N THR A 313 7.51 -19.51 24.73
CA THR A 313 7.34 -19.82 23.31
C THR A 313 8.35 -20.89 22.91
N SER A 314 7.95 -22.17 22.96
CA SER A 314 8.82 -23.28 22.53
C SER A 314 8.97 -23.32 21.01
N LEU A 315 10.18 -23.65 20.54
CA LEU A 315 10.41 -23.91 19.11
C LEU A 315 9.61 -25.14 18.67
N PRO A 316 9.11 -25.17 17.42
CA PRO A 316 8.33 -26.30 16.94
C PRO A 316 9.18 -27.57 16.92
N SER A 317 8.58 -28.67 17.39
CA SER A 317 9.20 -29.99 17.34
C SER A 317 9.29 -30.51 15.90
N ARG A 318 10.14 -31.51 15.67
CA ARG A 318 10.19 -32.24 14.39
C ARG A 318 8.84 -32.85 14.02
N PHE A 319 8.12 -33.34 15.02
CA PHE A 319 6.78 -33.90 14.83
C PHE A 319 5.75 -32.82 14.48
N SER A 320 5.77 -31.65 15.13
CA SER A 320 4.80 -30.60 14.83
C SER A 320 4.99 -30.00 13.43
N THR A 321 6.23 -29.87 12.97
CA THR A 321 6.51 -29.44 11.59
C THR A 321 6.10 -30.49 10.55
N LEU A 322 6.34 -31.78 10.84
CA LEU A 322 5.87 -32.88 9.98
C LEU A 322 4.34 -32.96 9.92
N TRP A 323 3.67 -32.82 11.05
CA TRP A 323 2.21 -32.79 11.12
C TRP A 323 1.63 -31.61 10.34
N LEU A 324 2.24 -30.43 10.43
CA LEU A 324 1.83 -29.26 9.64
C LEU A 324 1.92 -29.55 8.14
N LEU A 325 3.02 -30.18 7.69
CA LEU A 325 3.20 -30.58 6.30
C LEU A 325 2.12 -31.58 5.86
N ILE A 326 1.82 -32.60 6.66
CA ILE A 326 0.77 -33.59 6.36
C ILE A 326 -0.59 -32.90 6.26
N LYS A 327 -0.95 -32.09 7.26
CA LYS A 327 -2.21 -31.35 7.30
C LYS A 327 -2.40 -30.46 6.07
N ASP A 328 -1.39 -29.64 5.74
CA ASP A 328 -1.48 -28.73 4.60
C ASP A 328 -1.44 -29.49 3.26
N SER A 329 -0.76 -30.65 3.19
CA SER A 329 -0.79 -31.53 2.02
C SER A 329 -2.18 -32.11 1.79
N ILE A 330 -2.84 -32.62 2.83
CA ILE A 330 -4.22 -33.13 2.76
C ILE A 330 -5.18 -32.01 2.35
N ALA A 331 -5.06 -30.83 2.97
CA ALA A 331 -5.91 -29.68 2.63
C ALA A 331 -5.77 -29.27 1.15
N CYS A 332 -4.54 -29.23 0.63
CA CYS A 332 -4.29 -28.99 -0.80
C CYS A 332 -4.83 -30.11 -1.68
N LEU A 333 -4.67 -31.38 -1.28
CA LEU A 333 -5.15 -32.53 -2.04
C LEU A 333 -6.68 -32.56 -2.16
N ILE A 334 -7.40 -32.22 -1.09
CA ILE A 334 -8.87 -32.14 -1.09
C ILE A 334 -9.35 -31.01 -2.02
N ARG A 335 -8.64 -29.88 -2.05
CA ARG A 335 -9.02 -28.71 -2.87
C ARG A 335 -8.65 -28.87 -4.34
N LEU A 336 -7.59 -29.62 -4.65
CA LEU A 336 -7.03 -29.72 -5.99
C LEU A 336 -8.04 -30.18 -7.08
N PRO A 337 -8.89 -31.21 -6.88
CA PRO A 337 -9.87 -31.63 -7.89
C PRO A 337 -10.82 -30.51 -8.30
N PHE A 338 -11.18 -29.63 -7.37
CA PHE A 338 -12.08 -28.51 -7.61
C PHE A 338 -11.39 -27.32 -8.26
N PHE A 339 -10.05 -27.26 -8.23
CA PHE A 339 -9.29 -26.11 -8.73
C PHE A 339 -8.36 -26.45 -9.91
N ILE A 340 -8.14 -27.72 -10.23
CA ILE A 340 -7.15 -28.13 -11.24
C ILE A 340 -7.46 -27.59 -12.63
N VAL A 341 -8.73 -27.60 -13.04
CA VAL A 341 -9.17 -27.08 -14.34
C VAL A 341 -8.92 -25.57 -14.48
N PRO A 342 -9.46 -24.70 -13.59
CA PRO A 342 -9.18 -23.27 -13.68
C PRO A 342 -7.69 -22.96 -13.47
N MET A 343 -6.97 -23.73 -12.64
CA MET A 343 -5.53 -23.56 -12.44
C MET A 343 -4.75 -23.81 -13.73
N LEU A 344 -4.93 -24.95 -14.40
CA LEU A 344 -4.19 -25.29 -15.61
C LEU A 344 -4.40 -24.25 -16.72
N LEU A 345 -5.62 -23.72 -16.84
CA LEU A 345 -5.94 -22.67 -17.80
C LEU A 345 -5.26 -21.33 -17.48
N HIS A 346 -5.03 -21.02 -16.20
CA HIS A 346 -4.44 -19.74 -15.76
C HIS A 346 -2.94 -19.81 -15.47
N ILE A 347 -2.33 -21.00 -15.37
CA ILE A 347 -0.88 -21.16 -15.16
C ILE A 347 -0.05 -20.34 -16.15
N PRO A 348 -0.32 -20.36 -17.48
CA PRO A 348 0.43 -19.55 -18.43
C PRO A 348 0.36 -18.05 -18.09
N ILE A 349 -0.82 -17.57 -17.67
CA ILE A 349 -1.05 -16.16 -17.33
C ILE A 349 -0.20 -15.76 -16.13
N TYR A 350 -0.15 -16.61 -15.11
CA TYR A 350 0.68 -16.38 -13.93
C TYR A 350 2.17 -16.43 -14.22
N ILE A 351 2.62 -17.40 -15.02
CA ILE A 351 4.03 -17.52 -15.40
C ILE A 351 4.47 -16.25 -16.13
N VAL A 352 3.70 -15.81 -17.13
CA VAL A 352 4.02 -14.61 -17.91
C VAL A 352 3.99 -13.34 -17.04
N GLY A 353 3.03 -13.22 -16.12
CA GLY A 353 3.02 -12.13 -15.13
C GLY A 353 4.26 -12.13 -14.21
N ILE A 354 4.71 -13.31 -13.76
CA ILE A 354 5.93 -13.46 -12.94
C ILE A 354 7.17 -13.12 -13.76
N LEU A 355 7.27 -13.60 -15.00
CA LEU A 355 8.38 -13.30 -15.89
C LEU A 355 8.46 -11.79 -16.19
N GLY A 356 7.33 -11.15 -16.45
CA GLY A 356 7.24 -9.69 -16.64
C GLY A 356 7.75 -8.92 -15.42
N ALA A 357 7.36 -9.34 -14.21
CA ALA A 357 7.87 -8.72 -12.98
C ALA A 357 9.38 -8.88 -12.80
N ARG A 358 9.94 -10.02 -13.23
CA ARG A 358 11.39 -10.29 -13.16
C ARG A 358 12.22 -9.47 -14.16
N LEU A 359 11.60 -8.88 -15.18
CA LEU A 359 12.31 -7.95 -16.07
C LEU A 359 12.63 -6.63 -15.36
N VAL A 360 11.96 -6.33 -14.24
CA VAL A 360 12.12 -5.08 -13.48
C VAL A 360 12.22 -5.37 -11.98
N GLU A 361 13.12 -6.28 -11.59
CA GLU A 361 13.29 -6.69 -10.18
C GLU A 361 13.66 -5.52 -9.27
N ASP A 362 14.38 -4.52 -9.80
CA ASP A 362 14.95 -3.40 -9.03
C ASP A 362 13.97 -2.24 -8.78
N GLU A 363 12.79 -2.21 -9.43
CA GLU A 363 11.79 -1.15 -9.27
C GLU A 363 10.47 -1.75 -8.75
N LEU A 364 10.25 -1.67 -7.43
CA LEU A 364 9.10 -2.32 -6.79
C LEU A 364 7.77 -1.73 -7.26
N GLU A 365 7.71 -0.43 -7.53
CA GLU A 365 6.56 0.26 -8.13
C GLU A 365 6.21 -0.27 -9.53
N THR A 366 7.19 -0.77 -10.29
CA THR A 366 6.98 -1.27 -11.65
C THR A 366 6.52 -2.74 -11.66
N GLN A 367 6.86 -3.51 -10.62
CA GLN A 367 6.54 -4.95 -10.59
C GLN A 367 5.04 -5.24 -10.65
N ALA A 368 4.22 -4.48 -9.92
CA ALA A 368 2.77 -4.66 -9.90
C ALA A 368 2.17 -4.36 -11.29
N GLN A 369 2.60 -3.24 -11.89
CA GLN A 369 2.22 -2.85 -13.24
C GLN A 369 2.57 -3.96 -14.24
N MET A 370 3.79 -4.50 -14.21
CA MET A 370 4.19 -5.55 -15.15
C MET A 370 3.37 -6.82 -14.96
N LYS A 371 3.07 -7.23 -13.72
CA LYS A 371 2.18 -8.38 -13.46
C LYS A 371 0.80 -8.17 -14.08
N ILE A 372 0.23 -6.97 -13.92
CA ILE A 372 -1.08 -6.62 -14.48
C ILE A 372 -1.01 -6.60 -16.01
N VAL A 373 -0.07 -5.88 -16.61
CA VAL A 373 0.03 -5.73 -18.07
C VAL A 373 0.25 -7.07 -18.75
N PHE A 374 1.25 -7.84 -18.32
CA PHE A 374 1.55 -9.15 -18.92
C PHE A 374 0.44 -10.17 -18.64
N GLY A 375 -0.14 -10.14 -17.44
CA GLY A 375 -1.28 -10.97 -17.09
C GLY A 375 -2.52 -10.67 -17.94
N LEU A 376 -2.83 -9.39 -18.16
CA LEU A 376 -3.93 -8.94 -19.02
C LEU A 376 -3.72 -9.35 -20.47
N LEU A 377 -2.53 -9.09 -21.02
CA LEU A 377 -2.22 -9.42 -22.42
C LEU A 377 -2.48 -10.90 -22.70
N LEU A 378 -2.03 -11.80 -21.82
CA LEU A 378 -2.28 -13.22 -22.01
C LEU A 378 -3.72 -13.62 -21.68
N SER A 379 -4.37 -12.97 -20.72
CA SER A 379 -5.80 -13.20 -20.43
C SER A 379 -6.66 -12.87 -21.65
N PHE A 380 -6.36 -11.76 -22.34
CA PHE A 380 -7.04 -11.34 -23.56
C PHE A 380 -6.90 -12.30 -24.72
N LEU A 381 -5.87 -13.14 -24.73
CA LEU A 381 -5.72 -14.21 -25.71
C LEU A 381 -6.43 -15.47 -25.23
N THR A 382 -6.29 -15.79 -23.95
CA THR A 382 -6.78 -17.04 -23.34
C THR A 382 -8.30 -17.13 -23.39
N TYR A 383 -9.01 -16.09 -22.94
CA TYR A 383 -10.48 -16.12 -22.84
C TYR A 383 -11.19 -16.20 -24.21
N PRO A 384 -10.79 -15.44 -25.25
CA PRO A 384 -11.34 -15.61 -26.59
C PRO A 384 -11.00 -16.97 -27.21
N VAL A 385 -9.78 -17.48 -27.04
CA VAL A 385 -9.41 -18.82 -27.52
C VAL A 385 -10.30 -19.88 -26.87
N LEU A 386 -10.55 -19.78 -25.56
CA LEU A 386 -11.48 -20.67 -24.85
C LEU A 386 -12.91 -20.54 -25.39
N PHE A 387 -13.39 -19.31 -25.61
CA PHE A 387 -14.71 -19.07 -26.17
C PHE A 387 -14.88 -19.72 -27.55
N PHE A 388 -13.97 -19.44 -28.50
CA PHE A 388 -14.05 -19.99 -29.85
C PHE A 388 -13.88 -21.51 -29.87
N SER A 389 -13.04 -22.06 -28.98
CA SER A 389 -12.89 -23.51 -28.84
C SER A 389 -14.19 -24.16 -28.36
N LEU A 390 -14.84 -23.61 -27.33
CA LEU A 390 -16.12 -24.11 -26.83
C LEU A 390 -17.25 -23.93 -27.84
N TRP A 391 -17.28 -22.79 -28.52
CA TRP A 391 -18.27 -22.52 -29.57
C TRP A 391 -18.17 -23.51 -30.74
N ALA A 392 -16.94 -23.86 -31.14
CA ALA A 392 -16.69 -24.89 -32.13
C ALA A 392 -17.16 -26.29 -31.67
N VAL A 393 -16.96 -26.63 -30.39
CA VAL A 393 -17.50 -27.89 -29.79
C VAL A 393 -19.03 -27.92 -29.86
N PHE A 394 -19.70 -26.79 -29.65
CA PHE A 394 -21.15 -26.66 -29.82
C PHE A 394 -21.62 -26.57 -31.29
N ARG A 395 -20.75 -26.92 -32.24
CA ARG A 395 -21.02 -26.95 -33.69
C ARG A 395 -21.59 -25.63 -34.22
N ASN A 396 -21.15 -24.51 -33.67
CA ASN A 396 -21.57 -23.16 -34.07
C ASN A 396 -23.08 -22.89 -34.00
N TRP A 397 -23.81 -23.63 -33.15
CA TRP A 397 -25.23 -23.38 -32.93
C TRP A 397 -25.44 -22.04 -32.20
N THR A 398 -26.52 -21.33 -32.49
CA THR A 398 -26.83 -20.02 -31.89
C THR A 398 -26.95 -20.10 -30.36
N LEU A 399 -27.61 -21.14 -29.84
CA LEU A 399 -27.65 -21.41 -28.40
C LEU A 399 -26.25 -21.80 -27.86
N GLY A 400 -25.45 -22.46 -28.69
CA GLY A 400 -24.06 -22.80 -28.40
C GLY A 400 -23.18 -21.57 -28.14
N THR A 401 -23.42 -20.46 -28.83
CA THR A 401 -22.73 -19.19 -28.57
C THR A 401 -23.00 -18.67 -27.16
N MET A 402 -24.28 -18.67 -26.73
CA MET A 402 -24.66 -18.24 -25.38
C MET A 402 -24.08 -19.17 -24.32
N MET A 403 -24.11 -20.48 -24.56
CA MET A 403 -23.54 -21.48 -23.67
C MET A 403 -22.02 -21.32 -23.54
N ALA A 404 -21.29 -21.10 -24.64
CA ALA A 404 -19.86 -20.86 -24.63
C ALA A 404 -19.51 -19.57 -23.85
N ALA A 405 -20.21 -18.46 -24.12
CA ALA A 405 -20.01 -17.20 -23.41
C ALA A 405 -20.28 -17.36 -21.90
N GLY A 406 -21.40 -17.99 -21.54
CA GLY A 406 -21.77 -18.26 -20.16
C GLY A 406 -20.75 -19.16 -19.44
N ALA A 407 -20.28 -20.22 -20.10
CA ALA A 407 -19.28 -21.13 -19.54
C ALA A 407 -17.93 -20.44 -19.30
N VAL A 408 -17.46 -19.62 -20.24
CA VAL A 408 -16.22 -18.85 -20.10
C VAL A 408 -16.33 -17.83 -18.97
N TRP A 409 -17.45 -17.12 -18.87
CA TRP A 409 -17.71 -16.18 -17.79
C TRP A 409 -17.78 -16.88 -16.42
N LEU A 410 -18.52 -17.99 -16.32
CA LEU A 410 -18.62 -18.80 -15.11
C LEU A 410 -17.25 -19.34 -14.69
N LEU A 411 -16.44 -19.82 -15.63
CA LEU A 411 -15.09 -20.30 -15.36
C LEU A 411 -14.21 -19.20 -14.76
N GLY A 412 -14.24 -17.99 -15.32
CA GLY A 412 -13.51 -16.83 -14.78
C GLY A 412 -13.97 -16.49 -13.36
N ARG A 413 -15.29 -16.43 -13.12
CA ARG A 413 -15.86 -16.19 -11.78
C ARG A 413 -15.49 -17.28 -10.78
N TYR A 414 -15.57 -18.53 -11.20
CA TYR A 414 -15.21 -19.70 -10.39
C TYR A 414 -13.72 -19.67 -10.02
N HIS A 415 -12.85 -19.36 -10.98
CA HIS A 415 -11.43 -19.16 -10.75
C HIS A 415 -11.18 -18.04 -9.72
N SER A 416 -11.77 -16.86 -9.91
CA SER A 416 -11.61 -15.73 -8.98
C SER A 416 -12.13 -16.02 -7.57
N ALA A 417 -13.19 -16.82 -7.43
CA ALA A 417 -13.71 -17.21 -6.12
C ALA A 417 -12.79 -18.17 -5.37
N LEU A 418 -12.06 -19.03 -6.09
CA LEU A 418 -11.24 -20.08 -5.49
C LEU A 418 -9.75 -19.73 -5.36
N ILE A 419 -9.24 -18.80 -6.17
CA ILE A 419 -7.79 -18.55 -6.26
C ILE A 419 -7.19 -18.12 -4.92
N ASP A 420 -7.87 -17.27 -4.16
CA ASP A 420 -7.35 -16.70 -2.91
C ASP A 420 -7.00 -17.78 -1.89
N GLU A 421 -7.97 -18.63 -1.55
CA GLU A 421 -7.75 -19.65 -0.54
C GLU A 421 -6.79 -20.75 -1.00
N ASN A 422 -6.82 -21.10 -2.29
CA ASN A 422 -5.89 -22.09 -2.87
C ASN A 422 -4.46 -21.55 -2.91
N TYR A 423 -4.29 -20.27 -3.21
CA TYR A 423 -3.00 -19.59 -3.17
C TYR A 423 -2.43 -19.55 -1.75
N ASP A 424 -3.25 -19.19 -0.75
CA ASP A 424 -2.85 -19.20 0.66
C ASP A 424 -2.55 -20.62 1.18
N ALA A 425 -3.32 -21.63 0.75
CA ALA A 425 -3.04 -23.03 1.06
C ALA A 425 -1.71 -23.49 0.46
N MET A 426 -1.44 -23.18 -0.81
CA MET A 426 -0.17 -23.53 -1.47
C MET A 426 1.02 -22.84 -0.78
N LYS A 427 0.90 -21.56 -0.41
CA LYS A 427 1.95 -20.85 0.35
C LYS A 427 2.25 -21.52 1.70
N ARG A 428 1.21 -21.92 2.44
CA ARG A 428 1.36 -22.65 3.70
C ARG A 428 2.04 -23.99 3.49
N LEU A 429 1.64 -24.76 2.47
CA LEU A 429 2.28 -26.02 2.11
C LEU A 429 3.78 -25.86 1.81
N VAL A 430 4.14 -24.87 0.98
CA VAL A 430 5.54 -24.58 0.65
C VAL A 430 6.34 -24.16 1.90
N ALA A 431 5.73 -23.38 2.80
CA ALA A 431 6.34 -23.02 4.06
C ALA A 431 6.51 -24.24 4.99
N ALA A 432 5.49 -25.08 5.14
CA ALA A 432 5.55 -26.31 5.93
C ALA A 432 6.67 -27.24 5.45
N TRP A 433 6.85 -27.40 4.14
CA TRP A 433 7.97 -28.15 3.57
C TRP A 433 9.32 -27.56 3.99
N ARG A 434 9.50 -26.24 3.85
CA ARG A 434 10.75 -25.56 4.27
C ARG A 434 11.00 -25.69 5.77
N LEU A 435 9.94 -25.64 6.57
CA LEU A 435 10.00 -25.82 8.02
C LEU A 435 10.49 -27.21 8.40
N VAL A 436 9.96 -28.26 7.78
CA VAL A 436 10.44 -29.64 7.98
C VAL A 436 11.93 -29.73 7.64
N VAL A 437 12.32 -29.29 6.44
CA VAL A 437 13.71 -29.37 5.99
C VAL A 437 14.66 -28.60 6.91
N GLY A 438 14.26 -27.42 7.39
CA GLY A 438 15.09 -26.58 8.24
C GLY A 438 15.19 -27.06 9.69
N VAL A 439 14.08 -27.49 10.29
CA VAL A 439 14.06 -28.00 11.68
C VAL A 439 14.80 -29.34 11.80
N TRP A 440 14.80 -30.14 10.74
CA TRP A 440 15.50 -31.43 10.70
C TRP A 440 17.00 -31.33 10.40
N LEU A 441 17.50 -30.14 10.04
CA LEU A 441 18.92 -29.89 9.80
C LEU A 441 19.76 -30.09 11.09
N PRO A 442 21.00 -30.62 11.03
CA PRO A 442 21.90 -30.75 12.18
C PRO A 442 22.16 -29.44 12.93
N ARG A 443 22.57 -29.54 14.21
CA ARG A 443 22.81 -28.38 15.08
C ARG A 443 24.11 -27.64 14.78
N ASP A 444 25.05 -28.25 14.06
CA ASP A 444 26.39 -27.70 13.80
C ASP A 444 26.37 -26.42 12.94
N PHE A 445 25.23 -26.11 12.31
CA PHE A 445 25.00 -24.90 11.54
C PHE A 445 24.35 -23.78 12.36
N GLU A 446 24.18 -23.96 13.68
CA GLU A 446 23.52 -23.00 14.54
C GLU A 446 24.51 -21.97 15.11
N MET A 447 24.27 -20.69 14.82
CA MET A 447 24.98 -19.59 15.45
C MET A 447 24.25 -19.12 16.73
N PRO A 448 24.98 -18.61 17.74
CA PRO A 448 24.37 -17.89 18.84
C PRO A 448 23.52 -16.73 18.32
N LEU A 449 22.31 -16.58 18.85
CA LEU A 449 21.33 -15.62 18.35
C LEU A 449 21.83 -14.16 18.37
N PRO A 450 22.51 -13.67 19.42
CA PRO A 450 23.08 -12.31 19.41
C PRO A 450 24.12 -12.12 18.31
N SER A 451 25.00 -13.10 18.10
CA SER A 451 26.02 -13.05 17.03
C SER A 451 25.39 -13.08 15.64
N PHE A 452 24.31 -13.85 15.47
CA PHE A 452 23.58 -13.92 14.21
C PHE A 452 22.84 -12.62 13.90
N VAL A 453 22.13 -12.06 14.88
CA VAL A 453 21.46 -10.76 14.74
C VAL A 453 22.49 -9.68 14.47
N ALA A 454 23.61 -9.62 15.19
CA ALA A 454 24.68 -8.65 14.93
C ALA A 454 25.25 -8.71 13.50
N GLN A 455 25.11 -9.84 12.82
CA GLN A 455 25.55 -10.07 11.44
C GLN A 455 24.41 -9.92 10.41
N TYR A 456 23.24 -9.41 10.79
CA TYR A 456 22.07 -9.35 9.89
C TYR A 456 22.37 -8.63 8.57
N SER A 457 23.23 -7.61 8.60
CA SER A 457 23.59 -6.78 7.44
C SER A 457 24.32 -7.58 6.34
N LEU A 458 24.93 -8.72 6.67
CA LEU A 458 25.57 -9.61 5.69
C LEU A 458 24.56 -10.43 4.87
N PHE A 459 23.33 -10.58 5.35
CA PHE A 459 22.33 -11.51 4.82
C PHE A 459 21.01 -10.84 4.42
N ALA A 460 20.80 -9.59 4.85
CA ALA A 460 19.63 -8.79 4.54
C ALA A 460 19.74 -8.16 3.14
N PRO A 461 18.68 -8.20 2.31
CA PRO A 461 18.65 -7.39 1.10
C PRO A 461 18.70 -5.91 1.46
N ASP A 462 19.45 -5.12 0.70
CA ASP A 462 19.40 -3.67 0.78
C ASP A 462 17.96 -3.19 0.62
N PRO A 463 17.55 -2.13 1.33
CA PRO A 463 16.24 -1.54 1.14
C PRO A 463 16.03 -1.16 -0.33
N PRO A 464 14.77 -1.03 -0.77
CA PRO A 464 14.44 -0.44 -2.06
C PRO A 464 15.17 0.91 -2.24
N LYS A 465 15.63 1.19 -3.46
CA LYS A 465 16.39 2.40 -3.77
C LYS A 465 15.58 3.65 -3.40
N ILE A 466 16.22 4.57 -2.68
CA ILE A 466 15.62 5.85 -2.32
C ILE A 466 15.56 6.77 -3.57
N ALA A 467 14.36 7.11 -4.04
CA ALA A 467 14.13 8.09 -5.09
C ALA A 467 14.25 9.52 -4.53
N GLY A 468 14.93 10.41 -5.27
CA GLY A 468 14.99 11.83 -4.92
C GLY A 468 16.21 12.26 -4.08
N LEU A 469 17.21 11.39 -3.91
CA LEU A 469 18.52 11.81 -3.44
C LEU A 469 19.08 12.93 -4.35
N PRO A 470 19.75 13.96 -3.78
CA PRO A 470 20.45 14.95 -4.57
C PRO A 470 21.33 14.28 -5.63
N PRO A 471 21.47 14.84 -6.85
CA PRO A 471 22.27 14.22 -7.91
C PRO A 471 23.76 14.04 -7.54
N THR A 472 24.20 14.66 -6.44
CA THR A 472 25.54 14.52 -5.85
C THR A 472 25.69 13.33 -4.91
N THR A 473 24.60 12.68 -4.49
CA THR A 473 24.69 11.49 -3.63
C THR A 473 25.27 10.35 -4.45
N PRO A 474 26.42 9.77 -4.05
CA PRO A 474 27.01 8.66 -4.77
C PRO A 474 25.98 7.52 -4.81
N PRO A 475 25.72 6.92 -5.99
CA PRO A 475 24.78 5.82 -6.09
C PRO A 475 25.24 4.71 -5.16
N GLU A 476 24.39 4.34 -4.19
CA GLU A 476 24.67 3.23 -3.31
C GLU A 476 24.80 1.97 -4.17
N LYS A 477 25.99 1.37 -4.18
CA LYS A 477 26.25 0.16 -4.95
C LYS A 477 25.51 -0.97 -4.25
N TYR A 478 24.34 -1.32 -4.78
CA TYR A 478 23.59 -2.50 -4.36
C TYR A 478 24.51 -3.72 -4.29
N GLN A 479 24.71 -4.26 -3.09
CA GLN A 479 25.47 -5.48 -2.91
C GLN A 479 24.47 -6.61 -2.73
N LYS A 480 24.40 -7.51 -3.72
CA LYS A 480 23.60 -8.74 -3.57
C LYS A 480 24.07 -9.47 -2.32
N PRO A 481 23.24 -9.61 -1.27
CA PRO A 481 23.67 -10.21 -0.02
C PRO A 481 24.04 -11.68 -0.26
N LYS A 482 24.95 -12.20 0.57
CA LYS A 482 25.33 -13.62 0.50
C LYS A 482 24.15 -14.46 0.97
N ARG A 483 23.38 -15.01 0.03
CA ARG A 483 22.17 -15.79 0.34
C ARG A 483 22.54 -17.08 1.06
N LEU A 484 22.27 -17.15 2.36
CA LEU A 484 22.23 -18.41 3.08
C LEU A 484 21.08 -19.27 2.56
N SER A 485 21.29 -20.60 2.53
CA SER A 485 20.23 -21.52 2.16
C SER A 485 19.06 -21.38 3.13
N SER A 486 17.83 -21.34 2.60
CA SER A 486 16.62 -21.23 3.42
C SER A 486 16.55 -22.32 4.50
N ARG A 487 17.16 -23.48 4.25
CA ARG A 487 17.25 -24.60 5.20
C ARG A 487 18.02 -24.24 6.47
N VAL A 488 19.07 -23.42 6.36
CA VAL A 488 19.86 -22.93 7.49
C VAL A 488 19.11 -21.83 8.24
N LEU A 489 18.45 -20.93 7.50
CA LEU A 489 17.77 -19.76 8.06
C LEU A 489 16.52 -20.10 8.89
N VAL A 490 15.79 -21.16 8.55
CA VAL A 490 14.49 -21.51 9.17
C VAL A 490 14.55 -21.55 10.69
N LYS A 491 15.55 -22.22 11.29
CA LYS A 491 15.65 -22.27 12.76
C LYS A 491 15.89 -20.89 13.38
N HIS A 492 16.67 -20.05 12.71
CA HIS A 492 17.00 -18.71 13.20
C HIS A 492 15.79 -17.79 13.06
N ILE A 493 15.03 -17.90 11.96
CA ILE A 493 13.74 -17.23 11.76
C ILE A 493 12.79 -17.58 12.91
N LEU A 494 12.67 -18.86 13.27
CA LEU A 494 11.78 -19.29 14.35
C LEU A 494 12.23 -18.77 15.73
N ARG A 495 13.55 -18.73 15.99
CA ARG A 495 14.12 -18.14 17.22
C ARG A 495 13.88 -16.64 17.30
N VAL A 496 14.21 -15.91 16.24
CA VAL A 496 13.98 -14.46 16.12
C VAL A 496 12.50 -14.15 16.26
N ARG A 497 11.61 -14.90 15.60
CA ARG A 497 10.15 -14.73 15.73
C ARG A 497 9.68 -14.88 17.17
N ALA A 498 10.15 -15.92 17.87
CA ALA A 498 9.76 -16.17 19.26
C ALA A 498 10.29 -15.07 20.20
N GLN A 499 11.55 -14.66 20.03
CA GLN A 499 12.14 -13.57 20.81
C GLN A 499 11.43 -12.23 20.53
N ALA A 500 11.20 -11.90 19.27
CA ALA A 500 10.53 -10.65 18.88
C ALA A 500 9.09 -10.59 19.39
N ALA A 501 8.37 -11.71 19.34
CA ALA A 501 7.02 -11.80 19.91
C ALA A 501 7.02 -11.54 21.43
N ARG A 502 7.99 -12.12 22.15
CA ARG A 502 8.14 -11.92 23.59
C ARG A 502 8.52 -10.49 23.94
N GLU A 503 9.58 -9.96 23.33
CA GLU A 503 10.05 -8.58 23.58
C GLU A 503 9.00 -7.53 23.20
N LEU A 504 8.24 -7.76 22.13
CA LEU A 504 7.10 -6.92 21.78
C LEU A 504 6.00 -6.96 22.86
N ALA A 505 5.70 -8.13 23.42
CA ALA A 505 4.73 -8.25 24.51
C ALA A 505 5.21 -7.54 25.78
N GLU A 506 6.48 -7.73 26.17
CA GLU A 506 7.11 -7.07 27.32
C GLU A 506 7.06 -5.55 27.15
N LEU A 507 7.50 -5.02 26.00
CA LEU A 507 7.49 -3.59 25.72
C LEU A 507 6.08 -2.99 25.78
N LEU A 508 5.11 -3.62 25.12
CA LEU A 508 3.74 -3.09 25.08
C LEU A 508 3.09 -3.08 26.47
N LEU A 509 3.42 -4.05 27.33
CA LEU A 509 2.98 -4.07 28.73
C LEU A 509 3.62 -2.95 29.55
N GLU A 510 4.93 -2.70 29.37
CA GLU A 510 5.63 -1.58 30.02
C GLU A 510 5.04 -0.23 29.60
N LEU A 511 4.75 -0.04 28.31
CA LEU A 511 4.11 1.17 27.79
C LEU A 511 2.71 1.39 28.39
N GLU A 512 1.95 0.32 28.63
CA GLU A 512 0.62 0.41 29.28
C GLU A 512 0.70 1.03 30.69
N ASN A 513 1.84 0.88 31.38
CA ASN A 513 2.07 1.35 32.74
C ASN A 513 2.53 2.82 32.85
N GLY A 514 2.59 3.58 31.74
CA GLY A 514 2.63 5.05 31.79
C GLY A 514 3.77 5.74 31.04
N GLU A 515 4.49 5.07 30.14
CA GLU A 515 5.45 5.76 29.26
C GLU A 515 4.71 6.59 28.19
N GLU A 516 5.27 7.74 27.80
CA GLU A 516 4.78 8.50 26.65
C GLU A 516 5.36 7.92 25.36
N VAL A 517 4.50 7.74 24.37
CA VAL A 517 4.86 7.34 23.01
C VAL A 517 4.87 8.58 22.15
N VAL A 518 5.92 8.79 21.39
CA VAL A 518 5.98 9.91 20.47
C VAL A 518 4.98 9.69 19.34
N ALA A 519 4.32 10.74 18.85
CA ALA A 519 3.29 10.66 17.83
C ALA A 519 3.38 11.77 16.78
N GLN A 520 2.86 11.49 15.59
CA GLN A 520 2.56 12.54 14.60
C GLN A 520 1.50 13.50 15.16
N THR A 521 1.59 14.78 14.81
CA THR A 521 0.70 15.83 15.32
C THR A 521 -0.78 15.47 15.17
N TRP A 522 -1.17 14.98 14.00
CA TRP A 522 -2.58 14.64 13.74
C TRP A 522 -3.10 13.46 14.57
N LEU A 523 -2.24 12.48 14.89
CA LEU A 523 -2.60 11.36 15.79
C LEU A 523 -2.65 11.83 17.24
N ALA A 524 -1.71 12.68 17.65
CA ALA A 524 -1.75 13.28 18.97
C ALA A 524 -3.04 14.09 19.16
N GLU A 525 -3.45 14.90 18.18
CA GLU A 525 -4.71 15.66 18.20
C GLU A 525 -5.94 14.73 18.26
N GLU A 526 -5.99 13.71 17.39
CA GLU A 526 -7.12 12.79 17.28
C GLU A 526 -7.35 11.98 18.58
N PHE A 527 -6.28 11.60 19.26
CA PHE A 527 -6.33 10.77 20.47
C PHE A 527 -6.10 11.56 21.78
N GLY A 528 -6.19 12.90 21.74
CA GLY A 528 -6.11 13.76 22.94
C GLY A 528 -4.72 13.79 23.60
N GLY A 529 -3.67 13.52 22.83
CA GLY A 529 -2.27 13.64 23.22
C GLY A 529 -1.78 15.10 23.29
N LYS A 530 -0.50 15.26 23.66
CA LYS A 530 0.15 16.58 23.74
C LYS A 530 0.73 16.94 22.38
N VAL A 531 0.37 18.11 21.86
CA VAL A 531 0.98 18.66 20.64
C VAL A 531 2.10 19.62 21.02
N LEU A 532 3.30 19.39 20.48
CA LEU A 532 4.41 20.30 20.63
C LEU A 532 4.23 21.47 19.64
N GLN A 533 4.24 22.70 20.13
CA GLN A 533 4.30 23.88 19.24
C GLN A 533 5.63 23.85 18.48
N GLN A 534 5.58 23.60 17.18
CA GLN A 534 6.75 23.70 16.32
C GLN A 534 7.23 25.16 16.24
N SER A 535 8.50 25.40 16.52
CA SER A 535 9.13 26.71 16.35
C SER A 535 9.29 27.01 14.85
N GLN A 536 9.05 28.27 14.43
CA GLN A 536 9.12 28.69 13.02
C GLN A 536 10.49 28.48 12.33
N GLN A 537 11.55 28.12 13.07
CA GLN A 537 12.90 27.91 12.54
C GLN A 537 13.12 26.55 11.83
N ASP A 538 12.24 25.56 12.02
CA ASP A 538 12.43 24.19 11.50
C ASP A 538 12.09 23.99 10.01
N GLY A 539 11.59 25.02 9.32
CA GLY A 539 11.08 24.94 7.95
C GLY A 539 12.12 24.65 6.85
N VAL A 540 13.42 24.71 7.17
CA VAL A 540 14.51 24.48 6.20
C VAL A 540 14.95 23.00 6.16
N GLU A 541 14.86 22.26 7.26
CA GLU A 541 15.18 20.82 7.28
C GLU A 541 14.06 19.94 6.71
N GLU A 542 12.79 20.36 6.83
CA GLU A 542 11.62 19.63 6.28
C GLU A 542 11.70 19.53 4.73
N GLN A 543 12.45 20.43 4.07
CA GLN A 543 12.64 20.44 2.62
C GLN A 543 13.70 19.45 2.12
N LEU A 544 14.60 18.96 2.98
CA LEU A 544 15.76 18.16 2.56
C LEU A 544 15.59 16.65 2.76
N THR A 545 14.74 16.21 3.69
CA THR A 545 14.58 14.78 4.01
C THR A 545 13.17 14.21 3.80
N GLY A 546 12.16 15.03 3.49
CA GLY A 546 10.78 14.55 3.32
C GLY A 546 10.13 13.95 4.59
N TRP A 547 10.91 13.75 5.64
CA TRP A 547 10.49 13.22 6.93
C TRP A 547 10.06 14.34 7.88
N VAL A 548 8.93 14.15 8.55
CA VAL A 548 8.39 15.09 9.54
C VAL A 548 8.94 14.72 10.90
N LYS A 549 9.67 15.64 11.53
CA LYS A 549 10.01 15.51 12.94
C LYS A 549 8.73 15.38 13.76
N GLN A 550 8.74 14.45 14.70
CA GLN A 550 7.60 14.15 15.54
C GLN A 550 7.09 15.41 16.25
N GLY A 551 5.78 15.61 16.23
CA GLY A 551 5.14 16.86 16.65
C GLY A 551 4.23 16.73 17.87
N GLY A 552 4.18 15.57 18.52
CA GLY A 552 3.39 15.37 19.73
C GLY A 552 3.71 14.07 20.46
N THR A 553 3.01 13.82 21.57
CA THR A 553 3.09 12.58 22.34
C THR A 553 1.71 12.06 22.69
N ARG A 554 1.57 10.74 22.77
CA ARG A 554 0.39 10.00 23.24
C ARG A 554 0.76 9.20 24.48
N SER A 555 -0.20 8.96 25.36
CA SER A 555 0.03 8.08 26.51
C SER A 555 0.15 6.63 26.04
N GLY A 556 1.14 5.88 26.53
CA GLY A 556 1.29 4.47 26.23
C GLY A 556 0.04 3.67 26.59
N ARG A 557 -0.62 3.96 27.72
CA ARG A 557 -1.90 3.35 28.10
C ARG A 557 -2.98 3.53 27.03
N GLU A 558 -3.11 4.73 26.49
CA GLU A 558 -4.05 5.04 25.42
C GLU A 558 -3.70 4.25 24.15
N VAL A 559 -2.44 4.29 23.73
CA VAL A 559 -1.96 3.56 22.54
C VAL A 559 -2.28 2.07 22.64
N ILE A 560 -2.01 1.45 23.79
CA ILE A 560 -2.29 0.03 24.00
C ILE A 560 -3.79 -0.28 23.99
N GLN A 561 -4.61 0.54 24.66
CA GLN A 561 -6.07 0.40 24.63
C GLN A 561 -6.63 0.57 23.21
N TYR A 562 -6.10 1.51 22.44
CA TYR A 562 -6.44 1.70 21.04
C TYR A 562 -6.12 0.45 20.22
N LEU A 563 -4.90 -0.08 20.30
CA LEU A 563 -4.51 -1.30 19.57
C LEU A 563 -5.38 -2.51 19.96
N LYS A 564 -5.68 -2.68 21.26
CA LYS A 564 -6.60 -3.72 21.77
C LYS A 564 -8.00 -3.55 21.17
N SER A 565 -8.55 -2.33 21.13
CA SER A 565 -9.86 -2.03 20.55
C SER A 565 -9.97 -2.36 19.05
N LYS A 566 -8.83 -2.34 18.33
CA LYS A 566 -8.72 -2.72 16.91
C LYS A 566 -8.37 -4.19 16.69
N GLY A 567 -8.41 -5.02 17.75
CA GLY A 567 -8.24 -6.47 17.67
C GLY A 567 -6.80 -6.99 17.80
N ALA A 568 -5.86 -6.18 18.31
CA ALA A 568 -4.51 -6.66 18.60
C ALA A 568 -4.54 -7.77 19.67
N ARG A 569 -3.80 -8.87 19.44
CA ARG A 569 -3.74 -10.03 20.35
C ARG A 569 -2.82 -9.83 21.55
N LEU A 570 -3.11 -8.82 22.36
CA LEU A 570 -2.37 -8.54 23.60
C LEU A 570 -3.01 -9.27 24.78
N GLY A 571 -2.17 -9.92 25.60
CA GLY A 571 -2.62 -10.57 26.84
C GLY A 571 -2.74 -9.58 28.00
N PHE A 572 -3.59 -9.91 28.97
CA PHE A 572 -3.57 -9.26 30.27
C PHE A 572 -2.56 -9.96 31.19
N ILE A 573 -2.02 -9.22 32.17
CA ILE A 573 -1.32 -9.82 33.30
C ILE A 573 -2.32 -10.73 34.03
N ALA A 574 -1.91 -11.96 34.34
CA ALA A 574 -2.68 -12.81 35.24
C ALA A 574 -2.71 -12.15 36.64
N GLY A 575 -3.75 -11.35 36.89
CA GLY A 575 -3.90 -10.55 38.11
C GLY A 575 -5.11 -9.59 38.09
N GLU A 576 -5.66 -9.25 36.92
CA GLU A 576 -6.86 -8.38 36.78
C GLU A 576 -8.17 -9.16 36.51
N VAL A 577 -8.18 -10.48 36.67
CA VAL A 577 -9.40 -11.31 36.43
C VAL A 577 -10.33 -11.36 37.66
N ASP A 578 -9.92 -10.85 38.81
CA ASP A 578 -10.81 -10.73 39.97
C ASP A 578 -11.63 -9.43 39.90
N GLY A 579 -12.63 -9.38 39.01
CA GLY A 579 -13.54 -8.24 39.01
C GLY A 579 -14.75 -8.26 38.07
N VAL A 580 -14.76 -9.03 36.99
CA VAL A 580 -15.91 -9.05 36.07
C VAL A 580 -16.22 -10.47 35.58
N ASN A 581 -17.12 -11.11 36.32
CA ASN A 581 -18.04 -12.19 35.91
C ASN A 581 -17.44 -13.42 35.20
N ALA A 582 -16.88 -14.30 36.02
CA ALA A 582 -17.02 -15.74 35.82
C ALA A 582 -18.48 -16.16 36.09
N SER A 583 -19.37 -16.00 35.10
CA SER A 583 -20.68 -16.68 35.10
C SER A 583 -21.25 -16.72 33.69
N GLY A 584 -21.19 -17.89 33.05
CA GLY A 584 -21.98 -18.15 31.85
C GLY A 584 -21.15 -18.76 30.73
N LEU A 585 -21.28 -20.08 30.63
CA LEU A 585 -21.04 -20.93 29.46
C LEU A 585 -19.74 -21.76 29.48
N ASP A 586 -19.62 -22.59 30.52
CA ASP A 586 -19.03 -23.94 30.42
C ASP A 586 -20.07 -24.95 30.93
N THR A 587 -20.86 -25.49 30.00
CA THR A 587 -21.72 -26.69 30.05
C THR A 587 -22.45 -26.67 28.70
N GLU A 588 -22.29 -27.60 27.76
CA GLU A 588 -22.28 -29.05 27.87
C GLU A 588 -21.33 -29.71 26.85
N MET A 589 -20.79 -30.86 27.26
CA MET A 589 -20.00 -31.82 26.50
C MET A 589 -20.91 -32.76 25.67
N GLU A 590 -20.47 -33.16 24.47
CA GLU A 590 -20.04 -34.54 24.12
C GLU A 590 -19.50 -34.61 22.68
#